data_AF-A0ABD6EJA6-F1
#
_entry.id   AF-A0ABD6EJA6-F1
#
_cell.length_a   1.000
_cell.length_b   1.000
_cell.length_c   1.000
_cell.angle_alpha   90.00
_cell.angle_beta   90.00
_cell.angle_gamma   90.00
#
_symmetry.space_group_name_H-M   'P 1'
#
loop_
_entity.id
_entity.type
_entity.pdbx_description
1 polymer ?
#
loop_
_entity_poly.entity_id
_entity_poly.type
_entity_poly.pdbx_seq_one_letter_code
_entity_poly.pdbx_strand_id
1 'polypeptide(L)'
;MEKMTTMDPCFKEPQEIGKAFSYMMFGFVSVVCNMILIAAITKDKVLRVEFRVIVALAFADFIEAFATLFGGTYRLAIFLTDSINVLVPSLQCMLLPHSWMWRWSDFATSAMLIVLSIDRLISVLYPLVYLRNGTRYGNIMIIVVCLCSSTLHEIANFKREKLVDILNRVKADLYFGTLTLSSLRNEYPTSDLHYEDIYAMYINIGYPIQSILVSAKIDFIFLIFADTGK
;
A
#
# COMPACT_ATOMS: atom_id res chain seq x y z
N MET A 1 13.57 -39.01 -9.84
CA MET A 1 14.46 -37.88 -9.51
C MET A 1 14.13 -36.75 -10.48
N GLU A 2 13.20 -35.90 -10.08
CA GLU A 2 12.82 -34.71 -10.81
C GLU A 2 13.86 -33.64 -10.45
N LYS A 3 14.58 -33.10 -11.43
CA LYS A 3 15.55 -32.02 -11.20
C LYS A 3 14.77 -30.83 -10.66
N MET A 4 14.95 -30.55 -9.37
CA MET A 4 14.49 -29.31 -8.77
C MET A 4 15.16 -28.18 -9.54
N THR A 5 14.40 -27.54 -10.42
CA THR A 5 14.85 -26.40 -11.21
C THR A 5 15.27 -25.33 -10.23
N THR A 6 16.57 -25.04 -10.22
CA THR A 6 17.15 -23.89 -9.53
C THR A 6 16.34 -22.67 -9.94
N MET A 7 15.54 -22.12 -9.01
CA MET A 7 14.86 -20.85 -9.21
C MET A 7 15.94 -19.85 -9.58
N ASP A 8 15.86 -19.32 -10.80
CA ASP A 8 16.80 -18.30 -11.26
C ASP A 8 16.78 -17.14 -10.25
N PRO A 9 17.96 -16.67 -9.79
CA PRO A 9 18.03 -15.58 -8.84
C PRO A 9 17.27 -14.38 -9.40
N CYS A 10 16.32 -13.87 -8.61
CA CYS A 10 15.37 -12.84 -9.03
C CYS A 10 16.06 -11.49 -9.33
N PHE A 11 17.36 -11.37 -9.08
CA PHE A 11 18.14 -10.15 -9.19
C PHE A 11 19.40 -10.38 -10.02
N LYS A 12 19.55 -9.65 -11.14
CA LYS A 12 20.81 -9.52 -11.89
C LYS A 12 21.43 -8.14 -11.64
N GLU A 13 22.72 -8.14 -11.29
CA GLU A 13 23.35 -7.22 -10.33
C GLU A 13 23.47 -5.70 -10.61
N PRO A 14 23.47 -5.13 -11.84
CA PRO A 14 23.56 -3.67 -12.00
C PRO A 14 22.26 -2.97 -12.41
N GLN A 15 21.35 -3.65 -13.10
CA GLN A 15 20.12 -3.02 -13.62
C GLN A 15 19.06 -2.80 -12.53
N GLU A 16 19.14 -3.55 -11.43
CA GLU A 16 18.14 -3.52 -10.36
C GLU A 16 18.33 -2.32 -9.42
N ILE A 17 19.57 -1.88 -9.19
CA ILE A 17 19.86 -0.67 -8.39
C ILE A 17 19.26 0.56 -9.06
N GLY A 18 19.42 0.68 -10.39
CA GLY A 18 18.84 1.77 -11.17
C GLY A 18 17.32 1.81 -11.08
N LYS A 19 16.65 0.65 -11.07
CA LYS A 19 15.20 0.57 -10.88
C LYS A 19 14.79 1.01 -9.47
N ALA A 20 15.46 0.53 -8.43
CA ALA A 20 15.17 0.91 -7.05
C ALA A 20 15.32 2.42 -6.84
N PHE A 21 16.39 3.01 -7.38
CA PHE A 21 16.62 4.45 -7.32
C PHE A 21 15.55 5.24 -8.09
N SER A 22 15.15 4.76 -9.27
CA SER A 22 14.07 5.39 -10.07
C SER A 22 12.74 5.40 -9.31
N TYR A 23 12.36 4.29 -8.68
CA TYR A 23 11.14 4.24 -7.84
C TYR A 23 11.22 5.20 -6.65
N MET A 24 12.38 5.31 -6.00
CA MET A 24 12.58 6.24 -4.88
C MET A 24 12.41 7.70 -5.33
N MET A 25 13.03 8.09 -6.44
CA MET A 25 12.89 9.46 -6.98
C MET A 25 11.46 9.75 -7.43
N PHE A 26 10.82 8.81 -8.13
CA PHE A 26 9.43 8.94 -8.58
C PHE A 26 8.48 9.11 -7.40
N GLY A 27 8.60 8.25 -6.37
CA GLY A 27 7.80 8.35 -5.15
C GLY A 27 8.03 9.68 -4.43
N PHE A 28 9.27 10.13 -4.30
CA PHE A 28 9.61 11.40 -3.64
C PHE A 28 8.98 12.61 -4.35
N VAL A 29 9.16 12.73 -5.66
CA VAL A 29 8.60 13.84 -6.44
C VAL A 29 7.07 13.83 -6.35
N SER A 30 6.45 12.66 -6.48
CA SER A 30 5.00 12.53 -6.41
C SER A 30 4.44 12.88 -5.02
N VAL A 31 5.12 12.48 -3.93
CA VAL A 31 4.78 12.88 -2.56
C VAL A 31 4.78 14.41 -2.41
N VAL A 32 5.84 15.08 -2.87
CA VAL A 32 5.97 16.54 -2.78
C VAL A 32 4.89 17.24 -3.59
N CYS A 33 4.64 16.81 -4.83
CA CYS A 33 3.61 17.39 -5.69
C CYS A 33 2.21 17.26 -5.09
N ASN A 34 1.82 16.07 -4.63
CA ASN A 34 0.51 15.85 -4.02
C ASN A 34 0.36 16.61 -2.70
N MET A 35 1.43 16.71 -1.90
CA MET A 35 1.42 17.49 -0.66
C MET A 35 1.18 18.99 -0.94
N ILE A 36 1.81 19.56 -1.96
CA ILE A 36 1.58 20.95 -2.38
C ILE A 36 0.14 21.15 -2.83
N LEU A 37 -0.41 20.22 -3.61
CA LEU A 37 -1.80 20.30 -4.09
C LEU A 37 -2.80 20.27 -2.93
N ILE A 38 -2.63 19.34 -1.98
CA ILE A 38 -3.45 19.25 -0.77
C ILE A 38 -3.33 20.55 0.05
N ALA A 39 -2.11 21.05 0.24
CA ALA A 39 -1.87 22.29 0.99
C ALA A 39 -2.50 23.53 0.32
N ALA A 40 -2.49 23.58 -1.02
CA ALA A 40 -3.11 24.67 -1.77
C ALA A 40 -4.64 24.68 -1.64
N ILE A 41 -5.29 23.52 -1.85
CA ILE A 41 -6.76 23.44 -1.80
C ILE A 41 -7.28 23.57 -0.37
N THR A 42 -6.56 23.05 0.62
CA THR A 42 -6.98 23.16 2.03
C THR A 42 -6.92 24.58 2.57
N LYS A 43 -6.10 25.47 2.00
CA LYS A 43 -6.02 26.88 2.41
C LYS A 43 -7.22 27.73 2.00
N ASP A 44 -7.86 27.42 0.87
CA ASP A 44 -8.98 28.21 0.34
C ASP A 44 -10.33 27.50 0.59
N LYS A 45 -11.24 28.18 1.29
CA LYS A 45 -12.55 27.62 1.65
C LYS A 45 -13.47 27.39 0.44
N VAL A 46 -13.41 28.27 -0.55
CA VAL A 46 -14.25 28.18 -1.75
C VAL A 46 -13.79 27.01 -2.60
N LEU A 47 -12.48 26.94 -2.89
CA LEU A 47 -11.90 25.79 -3.62
C LEU A 47 -12.12 24.49 -2.86
N ARG A 48 -12.02 24.49 -1.53
CA ARG A 48 -12.24 23.28 -0.73
C ARG A 48 -13.63 22.71 -0.95
N VAL A 49 -14.67 23.54 -1.10
CA VAL A 49 -16.05 23.06 -1.31
C VAL A 49 -16.21 22.42 -2.69
N GLU A 50 -15.65 23.04 -3.72
CA GLU A 50 -15.78 22.59 -5.11
C GLU A 50 -14.90 21.38 -5.43
N PHE A 51 -13.68 21.34 -4.88
CA PHE A 51 -12.66 20.35 -5.21
C PHE A 51 -12.44 19.28 -4.12
N ARG A 52 -13.43 18.99 -3.26
CA ARG A 52 -13.33 17.97 -2.19
C ARG A 52 -12.91 16.60 -2.72
N VAL A 53 -13.53 16.17 -3.80
CA VAL A 53 -13.24 14.86 -4.41
C VAL A 53 -11.80 14.82 -4.93
N ILE A 54 -11.32 15.92 -5.51
CA ILE A 54 -9.93 16.04 -5.98
C ILE A 54 -8.95 16.00 -4.81
N VAL A 55 -9.25 16.65 -3.69
CA VAL A 55 -8.42 16.57 -2.47
C VAL A 55 -8.34 15.14 -1.93
N ALA A 56 -9.47 14.42 -1.92
CA ALA A 56 -9.50 13.03 -1.49
C ALA A 56 -8.71 12.11 -2.44
N LEU A 57 -8.80 12.34 -3.76
CA LEU A 57 -8.01 11.65 -4.77
C LEU A 57 -6.51 11.93 -4.60
N ALA A 58 -6.12 13.18 -4.45
CA ALA A 58 -4.72 13.58 -4.24
C ALA A 58 -4.13 12.99 -2.94
N PHE A 59 -4.96 12.78 -1.92
CA PHE A 59 -4.55 12.08 -0.71
C PHE A 59 -4.32 10.58 -0.92
N ALA A 60 -5.15 9.93 -1.73
CA ALA A 60 -4.92 8.53 -2.13
C ALA A 60 -3.61 8.41 -2.93
N ASP A 61 -3.40 9.31 -3.90
CA ASP A 61 -2.18 9.36 -4.72
C ASP A 61 -0.93 9.68 -3.88
N PHE A 62 -1.06 10.52 -2.85
CA PHE A 62 -0.01 10.77 -1.86
C PHE A 62 0.37 9.48 -1.11
N ILE A 63 -0.62 8.70 -0.66
CA ILE A 63 -0.37 7.44 0.05
C ILE A 63 0.30 6.43 -0.88
N GLU A 64 -0.12 6.37 -2.14
CA GLU A 64 0.52 5.53 -3.16
C GLU A 64 1.99 5.91 -3.36
N ALA A 65 2.25 7.19 -3.58
CA ALA A 65 3.60 7.73 -3.78
C ALA A 65 4.49 7.48 -2.57
N PHE A 66 3.95 7.63 -1.37
CA PHE A 66 4.66 7.35 -0.12
C PHE A 66 4.98 5.85 0.01
N ALA A 67 4.04 4.97 -0.35
CA ALA A 67 4.28 3.53 -0.38
C ALA A 67 5.37 3.15 -1.40
N THR A 68 5.36 3.77 -2.58
CA THR A 68 6.41 3.58 -3.60
C THR A 68 7.77 4.06 -3.11
N LEU A 69 7.83 5.22 -2.46
CA LEU A 69 9.06 5.75 -1.86
C LEU A 69 9.61 4.78 -0.82
N PHE A 70 8.78 4.31 0.11
CA PHE A 70 9.19 3.39 1.16
C PHE A 70 9.63 2.02 0.61
N GLY A 71 8.92 1.50 -0.40
CA GLY A 71 9.31 0.27 -1.10
C GLY A 71 10.64 0.41 -1.86
N GLY A 72 10.89 1.57 -2.48
CA GLY A 72 12.17 1.90 -3.12
C GLY A 72 13.32 1.95 -2.11
N THR A 73 13.13 2.65 -0.99
CA THR A 73 14.12 2.73 0.09
C THR A 73 14.42 1.35 0.69
N TYR A 74 13.40 0.50 0.89
CA TYR A 74 13.58 -0.88 1.36
C TYR A 74 14.44 -1.71 0.41
N ARG A 75 14.15 -1.68 -0.89
CA ARG A 75 14.96 -2.39 -1.88
C ARG A 75 16.40 -1.87 -1.90
N LEU A 76 16.58 -0.55 -1.84
CA LEU A 76 17.91 0.06 -1.81
C LEU A 76 18.69 -0.36 -0.56
N ALA A 77 18.04 -0.43 0.60
CA ALA A 77 18.66 -0.89 1.84
C ALA A 77 19.17 -2.34 1.72
N ILE A 78 18.35 -3.26 1.17
CA ILE A 78 18.75 -4.66 0.95
C ILE A 78 19.97 -4.77 0.03
N PHE A 79 20.03 -3.95 -1.03
CA PHE A 79 21.19 -3.92 -1.92
C PHE A 79 22.45 -3.39 -1.22
N LEU A 80 22.32 -2.37 -0.37
CA LEU A 80 23.46 -1.80 0.36
C LEU A 80 23.99 -2.73 1.46
N THR A 81 23.15 -3.61 2.01
CA THR A 81 23.54 -4.60 3.02
C THR A 81 23.97 -5.94 2.43
N ASP A 82 24.14 -6.02 1.09
CA ASP A 82 24.54 -7.22 0.35
C ASP A 82 23.72 -8.47 0.70
N SER A 83 22.46 -8.27 1.09
CA SER A 83 21.57 -9.33 1.57
C SER A 83 20.75 -9.96 0.43
N ILE A 84 21.30 -9.94 -0.79
CA ILE A 84 20.62 -10.31 -2.05
C ILE A 84 20.25 -11.81 -2.07
N ASN A 85 21.01 -12.63 -1.33
CA ASN A 85 20.85 -14.08 -1.34
C ASN A 85 19.70 -14.60 -0.45
N VAL A 86 19.06 -13.73 0.34
CA VAL A 86 17.96 -14.14 1.21
C VAL A 86 16.67 -14.22 0.39
N LEU A 87 16.26 -15.44 0.03
CA LEU A 87 15.01 -15.69 -0.67
C LEU A 87 13.82 -15.48 0.28
N VAL A 88 13.22 -14.29 0.22
CA VAL A 88 11.98 -14.01 0.95
C VAL A 88 10.81 -14.67 0.22
N PRO A 89 10.02 -15.55 0.87
CA PRO A 89 8.85 -16.14 0.24
C PRO A 89 7.85 -15.04 -0.17
N SER A 90 7.27 -15.16 -1.37
CA SER A 90 6.38 -14.14 -1.95
C SER A 90 5.22 -13.72 -1.04
N LEU A 91 4.78 -14.62 -0.17
CA LEU A 91 3.72 -14.35 0.81
C LEU A 91 4.15 -13.34 1.87
N GLN A 92 5.39 -13.44 2.37
CA GLN A 92 5.96 -12.47 3.31
C GLN A 92 6.17 -11.13 2.62
N CYS A 93 6.65 -11.11 1.37
CA CYS A 93 6.75 -9.87 0.58
C CYS A 93 5.42 -9.11 0.49
N MET A 94 4.30 -9.84 0.34
CA MET A 94 2.96 -9.23 0.27
C MET A 94 2.44 -8.67 1.60
N LEU A 95 3.00 -9.10 2.73
CA LEU A 95 2.62 -8.66 4.08
C LEU A 95 3.38 -7.40 4.52
N LEU A 96 4.35 -6.92 3.72
CA LEU A 96 5.08 -5.71 4.07
C LEU A 96 4.14 -4.49 4.08
N PRO A 97 4.38 -3.54 5.00
CA PRO A 97 3.50 -2.38 5.20
C PRO A 97 3.34 -1.54 3.94
N HIS A 98 4.40 -1.35 3.13
CA HIS A 98 4.29 -0.61 1.87
C HIS A 98 3.40 -1.31 0.84
N SER A 99 3.42 -2.66 0.77
CA SER A 99 2.57 -3.42 -0.14
C SER A 99 1.09 -3.35 0.26
N TRP A 100 0.84 -3.24 1.57
CA TRP A 100 -0.48 -2.97 2.12
C TRP A 100 -0.98 -1.57 1.71
N MET A 101 -0.17 -0.54 1.94
CA MET A 101 -0.50 0.84 1.60
C MET A 101 -0.79 1.00 0.10
N TRP A 102 0.09 0.43 -0.73
CA TRP A 102 0.00 0.51 -2.19
C TRP A 102 -1.30 -0.10 -2.74
N ARG A 103 -1.69 -1.27 -2.23
CA ARG A 103 -2.96 -1.91 -2.64
C ARG A 103 -4.19 -1.14 -2.18
N TRP A 104 -4.14 -0.55 -0.99
CA TRP A 104 -5.24 0.24 -0.48
C TRP A 104 -5.41 1.52 -1.30
N SER A 105 -4.31 2.23 -1.61
CA SER A 105 -4.35 3.46 -2.41
C SER A 105 -4.82 3.19 -3.85
N ASP A 106 -4.33 2.13 -4.50
CA ASP A 106 -4.74 1.77 -5.87
C ASP A 106 -6.26 1.56 -6.00
N PHE A 107 -6.85 0.85 -5.02
CA PHE A 107 -8.29 0.68 -4.96
C PHE A 107 -9.03 2.00 -4.67
N ALA A 108 -8.52 2.80 -3.73
CA ALA A 108 -9.13 4.08 -3.37
C ALA A 108 -9.11 5.07 -4.56
N THR A 109 -7.98 5.21 -5.26
CA THR A 109 -7.82 6.05 -6.45
C THR A 109 -8.77 5.62 -7.56
N SER A 110 -8.82 4.32 -7.88
CA SER A 110 -9.74 3.78 -8.89
C SER A 110 -11.22 4.07 -8.55
N ALA A 111 -11.62 3.85 -7.30
CA ALA A 111 -12.98 4.11 -6.85
C ALA A 111 -13.32 5.62 -6.84
N MET A 112 -12.36 6.48 -6.46
CA MET A 112 -12.51 7.94 -6.51
C MET A 112 -12.65 8.45 -7.94
N LEU A 113 -11.93 7.87 -8.91
CA LEU A 113 -12.06 8.23 -10.33
C LEU A 113 -13.44 7.85 -10.90
N ILE A 114 -13.99 6.70 -10.48
CA ILE A 114 -15.37 6.31 -10.83
C ILE A 114 -16.36 7.32 -10.24
N VAL A 115 -16.21 7.67 -8.96
CA VAL A 115 -17.03 8.68 -8.29
C VAL A 115 -16.94 10.04 -8.99
N LEU A 116 -15.74 10.48 -9.37
CA LEU A 116 -15.54 11.73 -10.08
C LEU A 116 -16.22 11.71 -11.46
N SER A 117 -16.16 10.58 -12.16
CA SER A 117 -16.83 10.40 -13.45
C SER A 117 -18.35 10.47 -13.30
N ILE A 118 -18.91 9.84 -12.26
CA ILE A 118 -20.34 9.89 -11.95
C ILE A 118 -20.76 11.31 -11.52
N ASP A 119 -19.97 11.99 -10.69
CA ASP A 119 -20.21 13.36 -10.25
C ASP A 119 -20.31 14.32 -11.46
N ARG A 120 -19.36 14.23 -12.39
CA ARG A 120 -19.39 15.01 -13.64
C ARG A 120 -20.57 14.65 -14.53
N LEU A 121 -20.94 13.36 -14.62
CA LEU A 121 -22.12 12.93 -15.37
C LEU A 121 -23.41 13.51 -14.78
N ILE A 122 -23.57 13.48 -13.45
CA ILE A 122 -24.75 14.05 -12.77
C ILE A 122 -24.80 15.57 -12.95
N SER A 123 -23.66 16.26 -12.87
CA SER A 123 -23.60 17.71 -13.12
C SER A 123 -24.08 18.08 -14.52
N VAL A 124 -23.83 17.24 -15.53
CA VAL A 124 -24.27 17.46 -16.91
C VAL A 124 -25.74 17.12 -17.08
N LEU A 125 -26.21 16.00 -16.52
CA LEU A 125 -27.59 15.54 -16.69
C LEU A 125 -28.61 16.34 -15.86
N TYR A 126 -28.23 16.78 -14.65
CA TYR A 126 -29.15 17.38 -13.68
C TYR A 126 -28.57 18.66 -13.02
N PRO A 127 -28.26 19.71 -13.79
CA PRO A 127 -27.54 20.89 -13.29
C PRO A 127 -28.27 21.63 -12.14
N LEU A 128 -29.60 21.76 -12.21
CA LEU A 128 -30.38 22.44 -11.17
C LEU A 128 -30.39 21.69 -9.83
N VAL A 129 -30.45 20.37 -9.88
CA VAL A 129 -30.40 19.52 -8.67
C VAL A 129 -28.98 19.54 -8.09
N TYR A 130 -27.97 19.50 -8.97
CA TYR A 130 -26.57 19.55 -8.59
C TYR A 130 -26.21 20.86 -7.89
N LEU A 131 -26.64 22.01 -8.41
CA LEU A 131 -26.40 23.31 -7.77
C LEU A 131 -27.00 23.42 -6.36
N ARG A 132 -28.15 22.78 -6.12
CA ARG A 132 -28.81 22.83 -4.81
C ARG A 132 -28.16 21.92 -3.77
N ASN A 133 -27.66 20.75 -4.19
CA ASN A 133 -27.27 19.66 -3.28
C ASN A 133 -25.82 19.16 -3.45
N GLY A 134 -25.00 19.79 -4.30
CA GLY A 134 -23.68 19.28 -4.72
C GLY A 134 -22.75 18.92 -3.55
N THR A 135 -22.72 19.76 -2.51
CA THR A 135 -21.93 19.50 -1.29
C THR A 135 -22.31 18.21 -0.57
N ARG A 136 -23.60 17.92 -0.46
CA ARG A 136 -24.09 16.69 0.19
C ARG A 136 -23.74 15.46 -0.63
N TYR A 137 -23.87 15.54 -1.96
CA TYR A 137 -23.51 14.43 -2.86
C TYR A 137 -22.03 14.08 -2.78
N GLY A 138 -21.13 15.07 -2.90
CA GLY A 138 -19.69 14.83 -2.82
C GLY A 138 -19.29 14.18 -1.49
N ASN A 139 -19.86 14.67 -0.38
CA ASN A 139 -19.62 14.11 0.95
C ASN A 139 -20.05 12.63 1.06
N ILE A 140 -21.25 12.29 0.60
CA ILE A 140 -21.74 10.90 0.63
C ILE A 140 -20.87 10.00 -0.22
N MET A 141 -20.49 10.44 -1.43
CA MET A 141 -19.65 9.63 -2.32
C MET A 141 -18.27 9.34 -1.72
N ILE A 142 -17.62 10.34 -1.11
CA ILE A 142 -16.34 10.17 -0.43
C ILE A 142 -16.47 9.15 0.71
N ILE A 143 -17.50 9.26 1.56
CA ILE A 143 -17.73 8.31 2.67
C ILE A 143 -17.93 6.90 2.13
N VAL A 144 -18.78 6.74 1.13
CA VAL A 144 -19.08 5.43 0.53
C VAL A 144 -17.81 4.79 -0.04
N VAL A 145 -16.98 5.56 -0.76
CA VAL A 145 -15.71 5.05 -1.30
C VAL A 145 -14.75 4.68 -0.18
N CYS A 146 -14.58 5.53 0.84
CA CYS A 146 -13.69 5.23 1.95
C CYS A 146 -14.11 3.97 2.72
N LEU A 147 -15.41 3.81 2.98
CA LEU A 147 -15.95 2.62 3.65
C LEU A 147 -15.79 1.37 2.78
N CYS A 148 -16.19 1.43 1.51
CA CYS A 148 -16.09 0.31 0.57
C CYS A 148 -14.63 -0.13 0.37
N SER A 149 -13.71 0.83 0.26
CA SER A 149 -12.27 0.55 0.15
C SER A 149 -11.71 -0.11 1.39
N SER A 150 -12.20 0.27 2.57
CA SER A 150 -11.73 -0.32 3.84
C SER A 150 -12.29 -1.74 4.02
N THR A 151 -13.57 -1.96 3.73
CA THR A 151 -14.19 -3.29 3.86
C THR A 151 -13.63 -4.29 2.84
N LEU A 152 -13.45 -3.88 1.58
CA LEU A 152 -12.83 -4.74 0.56
C LEU A 152 -11.40 -5.10 0.92
N HIS A 153 -10.68 -4.16 1.52
CA HIS A 153 -9.33 -4.40 1.99
C HIS A 153 -9.29 -5.41 3.15
N GLU A 154 -10.18 -5.30 4.13
CA GLU A 154 -10.30 -6.27 5.23
C GLU A 154 -10.66 -7.66 4.73
N ILE A 155 -11.60 -7.77 3.78
CA ILE A 155 -11.97 -9.05 3.16
C ILE A 155 -10.77 -9.67 2.44
N ALA A 156 -9.98 -8.85 1.73
CA ALA A 156 -8.77 -9.31 1.04
C ALA A 156 -7.70 -9.80 2.02
N ASN A 157 -7.54 -9.15 3.17
CA ASN A 157 -6.59 -9.58 4.20
C ASN A 157 -7.05 -10.83 4.94
N PHE A 158 -8.33 -10.92 5.30
CA PHE A 158 -8.89 -12.10 5.94
C PHE A 158 -8.73 -13.36 5.09
N LYS A 159 -8.97 -13.25 3.78
CA LYS A 159 -8.76 -14.36 2.85
C LYS A 159 -7.29 -14.76 2.75
N ARG A 160 -6.37 -13.80 2.88
CA ARG A 160 -4.92 -14.05 2.88
C ARG A 160 -4.46 -14.79 4.13
N GLU A 161 -4.85 -14.34 5.32
CA GLU A 161 -4.46 -14.99 6.58
C GLU A 161 -4.89 -16.45 6.62
N LYS A 162 -6.15 -16.74 6.24
CA LYS A 162 -6.62 -18.12 6.12
C LYS A 162 -5.83 -18.95 5.14
N LEU A 163 -5.41 -18.37 4.01
CA LEU A 163 -4.60 -19.08 3.02
C LEU A 163 -3.19 -19.37 3.57
N VAL A 164 -2.59 -18.43 4.30
CA VAL A 164 -1.30 -18.60 4.97
C VAL A 164 -1.36 -19.75 5.96
N ASP A 165 -2.41 -19.78 6.79
CA ASP A 165 -2.60 -20.84 7.78
C ASP A 165 -2.79 -22.22 7.15
N ILE A 166 -3.59 -22.31 6.07
CA ILE A 166 -3.77 -23.55 5.32
C ILE A 166 -2.43 -24.01 4.72
N LEU A 167 -1.66 -23.09 4.13
CA LEU A 167 -0.36 -23.42 3.53
C LEU A 167 0.63 -23.90 4.59
N ASN A 168 0.65 -23.28 5.77
CA ASN A 168 1.52 -23.67 6.88
C ASN A 168 1.14 -25.04 7.44
N ARG A 169 -0.15 -25.36 7.53
CA ARG A 169 -0.64 -26.70 7.91
C ARG A 169 -0.21 -27.76 6.90
N VAL A 170 -0.46 -27.51 5.61
CA VAL A 170 -0.06 -28.44 4.54
C VAL A 170 1.45 -28.67 4.52
N LYS A 171 2.26 -27.62 4.72
CA LYS A 171 3.72 -27.78 4.87
C LYS A 171 4.07 -28.65 6.07
N ALA A 172 3.48 -28.40 7.24
CA ALA A 172 3.76 -29.19 8.45
C ALA A 172 3.45 -30.69 8.23
N ASP A 173 2.34 -31.00 7.57
CA ASP A 173 1.96 -32.39 7.26
C ASP A 173 2.92 -33.04 6.24
N LEU A 174 3.36 -32.29 5.21
CA LEU A 174 4.37 -32.75 4.25
C LEU A 174 5.74 -33.00 4.90
N TYR A 175 6.16 -32.15 5.84
CA TYR A 175 7.40 -32.32 6.59
C TYR A 175 7.32 -33.51 7.55
N PHE A 176 6.14 -33.80 8.11
CA PHE A 176 5.95 -34.98 8.95
C PHE A 176 6.05 -36.29 8.14
N GLY A 177 5.67 -36.26 6.86
CA GLY A 177 5.84 -37.38 5.93
C GLY A 177 7.28 -37.58 5.40
N THR A 178 8.16 -36.59 5.51
CA THR A 178 9.54 -36.61 4.99
C THR A 178 10.63 -36.68 6.08
N LEU A 179 10.28 -37.20 7.27
CA LEU A 179 11.20 -37.48 8.38
C LEU A 179 12.27 -38.55 8.09
N THR A 180 12.39 -39.07 6.86
CA THR A 180 13.53 -39.88 6.37
C THR A 180 14.58 -39.08 5.59
N LEU A 181 14.47 -37.75 5.52
CA LEU A 181 15.42 -36.85 4.83
C LEU A 181 16.14 -35.87 5.78
N SER A 182 16.31 -36.26 7.05
CA SER A 182 17.09 -35.54 8.07
C SER A 182 18.60 -35.42 7.77
N SER A 183 19.10 -35.97 6.65
CA SER A 183 20.53 -35.93 6.30
C SER A 183 20.95 -34.71 5.46
N LEU A 184 20.04 -33.81 5.03
CA LEU A 184 20.38 -32.64 4.19
C LEU A 184 20.24 -31.28 4.92
N ARG A 185 19.97 -31.26 6.23
CA ARG A 185 19.76 -30.03 7.02
C ARG A 185 21.05 -29.38 7.55
N ASN A 186 22.23 -29.94 7.29
CA ASN A 186 23.51 -29.43 7.84
C ASN A 186 24.24 -28.41 6.95
N GLU A 187 23.62 -27.87 5.90
CA GLU A 187 24.32 -27.02 4.92
C GLU A 187 23.69 -25.64 4.70
N TYR A 188 22.90 -25.12 5.65
CA TYR A 188 22.57 -23.69 5.68
C TYR A 188 23.30 -23.02 6.85
N PRO A 189 24.40 -22.29 6.60
CA PRO A 189 25.14 -21.61 7.64
C PRO A 189 24.27 -20.51 8.28
N THR A 190 24.37 -20.41 9.61
CA THR A 190 23.69 -19.49 10.51
C THR A 190 24.20 -18.04 10.40
N SER A 191 24.48 -17.55 9.18
CA SER A 191 25.10 -16.25 8.92
C SER A 191 24.13 -15.06 8.78
N ASP A 192 22.83 -15.23 9.04
CA ASP A 192 21.82 -14.20 8.76
C ASP A 192 21.31 -13.43 9.99
N LEU A 193 22.18 -13.18 10.99
CA LEU A 193 21.84 -12.29 12.11
C LEU A 193 21.47 -10.88 11.61
N HIS A 194 22.14 -10.42 10.55
CA HIS A 194 21.92 -9.10 9.96
C HIS A 194 20.56 -8.96 9.26
N TYR A 195 20.00 -10.04 8.72
CA TYR A 195 18.71 -9.99 8.02
C TYR A 195 17.53 -9.89 9.00
N GLU A 196 17.58 -10.67 10.09
CA GLU A 196 16.61 -10.59 11.19
C GLU A 196 16.55 -9.16 11.77
N ASP A 197 17.71 -8.51 11.94
CA ASP A 197 17.78 -7.13 12.44
C ASP A 197 17.14 -6.11 11.48
N ILE A 198 17.39 -6.23 10.17
CA ILE A 198 16.79 -5.35 9.15
C ILE A 198 15.28 -5.59 9.08
N TYR A 199 14.85 -6.84 9.12
CA TYR A 199 13.43 -7.20 9.07
C TYR A 199 12.70 -6.73 10.33
N ALA A 200 13.30 -6.94 11.51
CA ALA A 200 12.78 -6.45 12.79
C ALA A 200 12.72 -4.92 12.82
N MET A 201 13.74 -4.22 12.31
CA MET A 201 13.74 -2.77 12.16
C MET A 201 12.59 -2.31 11.25
N TYR A 202 12.39 -2.96 10.10
CA TYR A 202 11.32 -2.63 9.16
C TYR A 202 9.92 -2.88 9.73
N ILE A 203 9.75 -3.96 10.48
CA ILE A 203 8.52 -4.26 11.20
C ILE A 203 8.26 -3.21 12.28
N ASN A 204 9.28 -2.90 13.09
CA ASN A 204 9.17 -1.93 14.18
C ASN A 204 8.91 -0.51 13.68
N ILE A 205 9.39 -0.15 12.48
CA ILE A 205 9.08 1.13 11.83
C ILE A 205 7.73 1.07 11.11
N GLY A 206 7.40 -0.06 10.49
CA GLY A 206 6.20 -0.26 9.68
C GLY A 206 4.91 -0.20 10.48
N TYR A 207 4.83 -0.89 11.61
CA TYR A 207 3.64 -0.91 12.46
C TYR A 207 3.21 0.48 12.97
N PRO A 208 4.10 1.33 13.53
CA PRO A 208 3.72 2.67 13.96
C PRO A 208 3.37 3.56 12.77
N ILE A 209 4.04 3.42 11.61
CA ILE A 209 3.65 4.15 10.41
C ILE A 209 2.23 3.75 9.98
N GLN A 210 1.91 2.46 9.98
CA GLN A 210 0.58 1.98 9.63
C GLN A 210 -0.49 2.50 10.60
N SER A 211 -0.23 2.50 11.91
CA SER A 211 -1.18 3.04 12.89
C SER A 211 -1.36 4.55 12.73
N ILE A 212 -0.28 5.30 12.48
CA ILE A 212 -0.33 6.73 12.20
C ILE A 212 -1.12 7.00 10.91
N LEU A 213 -0.94 6.20 9.86
CA LEU A 213 -1.70 6.36 8.61
C LEU A 213 -3.17 6.02 8.77
N VAL A 214 -3.52 5.01 9.56
CA VAL A 214 -4.91 4.70 9.90
C VAL A 214 -5.53 5.86 10.69
N SER A 215 -4.81 6.43 11.66
CA SER A 215 -5.25 7.63 12.38
C SER A 215 -5.39 8.83 11.45
N ALA A 216 -4.37 9.11 10.64
CA ALA A 216 -4.36 10.23 9.69
C ALA A 216 -5.47 10.10 8.66
N LYS A 217 -5.85 8.88 8.25
CA LYS A 217 -6.99 8.64 7.37
C LYS A 217 -8.30 9.05 8.06
N ILE A 218 -8.48 8.70 9.33
CA ILE A 218 -9.66 9.10 10.12
C ILE A 218 -9.66 10.62 10.31
N ASP A 219 -8.53 11.20 10.71
CA ASP A 219 -8.39 12.64 10.95
C ASP A 219 -8.57 13.45 9.66
N PHE A 220 -8.10 12.95 8.52
CA PHE A 220 -8.28 13.58 7.22
C PHE A 220 -9.75 13.54 6.77
N ILE A 221 -10.43 12.41 6.98
CA ILE A 221 -11.88 12.31 6.81
C ILE A 221 -12.54 13.38 7.68
N PHE A 222 -12.22 13.45 8.97
CA PHE A 222 -12.76 14.49 9.85
C PHE A 222 -12.41 15.90 9.38
N LEU A 223 -11.20 16.16 8.86
CA LEU A 223 -10.80 17.46 8.34
C LEU A 223 -11.64 17.89 7.12
N ILE A 224 -11.98 16.93 6.25
CA ILE A 224 -12.90 17.16 5.12
C ILE A 224 -14.33 17.48 5.62
N PHE A 225 -14.77 16.86 6.71
CA PHE A 225 -16.14 16.99 7.22
C PHE A 225 -16.35 18.09 8.27
N ALA A 226 -15.33 18.47 9.05
CA ALA A 226 -15.46 19.37 10.19
C ALA A 226 -15.87 20.81 9.82
N ASP A 227 -15.72 21.20 8.55
CA ASP A 227 -16.05 22.55 8.08
C ASP A 227 -17.42 22.65 7.38
N THR A 228 -18.31 21.66 7.53
CA THR A 228 -19.71 21.77 7.03
C THR A 228 -20.66 22.48 8.00
N GLY A 229 -20.16 22.94 9.15
CA GLY A 229 -20.94 23.62 10.19
C GLY A 229 -21.07 25.13 9.97
N LYS A 230 -21.66 25.56 8.85
CA LYS A 230 -22.26 26.90 8.69
C LYS A 230 -23.46 26.84 7.77
#